data_AF-A0A9W7FWK6-F1
#
_entry.id   AF-A0A9W7FWK6-F1
#
_cell.length_a   1.000
_cell.length_b   1.000
_cell.length_c   1.000
_cell.angle_alpha   90.00
_cell.angle_beta   90.00
_cell.angle_gamma   90.00
#
_symmetry.space_group_name_H-M   'P 1'
#
loop_
_entity.id
_entity.type
_entity.pdbx_description
1 polymer ?
#
loop_
_entity_poly.entity_id
_entity_poly.type
_entity_poly.pdbx_seq_one_letter_code
_entity_poly.pdbx_strand_id
1 'polypeptide(L)'
;MANAGAAAGVNATLAATKKMLRSKIRKSLKDLPAATLAAESEAVEGHLVSSDFYQGCQSVGIFLSMPKGEISTRGMLARAISDGKDVYVPR
;
A
#
# COMPACT_ATOMS: atom_id res chain seq x y z
N MET A 1 -8.40 36.96 -19.45
CA MET A 1 -7.84 36.58 -18.14
C MET A 1 -8.89 35.92 -17.22
N ALA A 2 -9.56 34.83 -17.64
CA ALA A 2 -10.66 34.21 -16.86
C ALA A 2 -10.45 32.73 -16.48
N ASN A 3 -9.30 32.12 -16.80
CA ASN A 3 -9.13 30.66 -16.70
C ASN A 3 -8.44 30.15 -15.42
N ALA A 4 -7.79 31.03 -14.64
CA ALA A 4 -7.00 30.60 -13.47
C ALA A 4 -7.84 30.32 -12.21
N GLY A 5 -8.96 31.01 -12.01
CA GLY A 5 -9.81 30.85 -10.83
C GLY A 5 -10.58 29.53 -10.78
N ALA A 6 -11.00 29.01 -11.94
CA ALA A 6 -11.74 27.75 -12.04
C ALA A 6 -10.85 26.53 -11.75
N ALA A 7 -9.61 26.51 -12.26
CA ALA A 7 -8.65 25.42 -12.02
C ALA A 7 -8.23 25.32 -10.55
N ALA A 8 -8.09 26.46 -9.85
CA ALA A 8 -7.81 26.48 -8.41
C ALA A 8 -8.97 25.90 -7.58
N GLY A 9 -10.22 26.20 -7.95
CA GLY A 9 -11.41 25.63 -7.32
C GLY A 9 -11.57 24.12 -7.52
N VAL A 10 -11.24 23.62 -8.72
CA VAL A 10 -11.24 22.16 -9.02
C VAL A 10 -10.18 21.43 -8.20
N ASN A 11 -8.97 21.98 -8.09
CA ASN A 11 -7.90 21.39 -7.26
C ASN A 11 -8.25 21.36 -5.78
N ALA A 12 -8.86 22.43 -5.26
CA ALA A 12 -9.31 22.50 -3.87
C ALA A 12 -10.42 21.47 -3.59
N THR A 13 -11.39 21.34 -4.50
CA THR A 13 -12.47 20.34 -4.41
C THR A 13 -11.89 18.92 -4.46
N LEU A 14 -10.97 18.64 -5.38
CA LEU A 14 -10.31 17.33 -5.48
C LEU A 14 -9.51 17.00 -4.22
N ALA A 15 -8.79 17.97 -3.66
CA ALA A 15 -8.03 17.80 -2.42
C ALA A 15 -8.97 17.48 -1.24
N ALA A 16 -10.09 18.18 -1.13
CA ALA A 16 -11.11 17.93 -0.11
C ALA A 16 -11.72 16.53 -0.24
N THR A 17 -12.06 16.10 -1.46
CA THR A 17 -12.59 14.77 -1.73
C THR A 17 -11.58 13.67 -1.37
N LYS A 18 -10.30 13.83 -1.77
CA LYS A 18 -9.23 12.89 -1.37
C LYS A 18 -9.04 12.86 0.15
N LYS A 19 -9.13 14.01 0.84
CA LYS A 19 -9.06 14.08 2.31
C LYS A 19 -10.21 13.32 2.96
N MET A 20 -11.43 13.50 2.47
CA MET A 20 -12.61 12.79 2.97
C MET A 20 -12.46 11.28 2.78
N LEU A 21 -12.03 10.83 1.60
CA LEU A 21 -11.83 9.41 1.31
C LEU A 21 -10.76 8.79 2.22
N ARG A 22 -9.60 9.44 2.36
CA ARG A 22 -8.54 8.97 3.28
C ARG A 22 -9.01 8.86 4.72
N SER A 23 -9.86 9.81 5.17
CA SER A 23 -10.44 9.76 6.51
C SER A 23 -11.35 8.54 6.68
N LYS A 24 -12.19 8.23 5.68
CA LYS A 24 -13.06 7.04 5.69
C LYS A 24 -12.23 5.76 5.73
N ILE A 25 -11.24 5.63 4.85
CA ILE A 25 -10.35 4.46 4.79
C ILE A 25 -9.61 4.25 6.13
N ARG A 26 -9.01 5.31 6.70
CA ARG A 26 -8.32 5.20 8.00
C ARG A 26 -9.25 4.76 9.12
N LYS A 27 -10.50 5.23 9.13
CA LYS A 27 -11.50 4.79 10.12
C LYS A 27 -11.78 3.30 9.96
N SER A 28 -12.04 2.82 8.74
CA SER A 28 -12.27 1.40 8.47
C SER A 28 -11.08 0.53 8.87
N LEU A 29 -9.86 0.96 8.57
CA LEU A 29 -8.65 0.22 8.91
C LEU A 29 -8.32 0.23 10.40
N LYS A 30 -8.73 1.28 11.14
CA LYS A 30 -8.52 1.36 12.60
C LYS A 30 -9.28 0.26 13.34
N ASP A 31 -10.48 -0.06 12.85
CA ASP A 31 -11.39 -1.01 13.49
C ASP A 31 -11.20 -2.45 12.96
N LEU A 32 -10.20 -2.68 12.09
CA LEU A 32 -9.92 -3.98 11.50
C LEU A 32 -9.31 -4.95 12.54
N PRO A 33 -9.89 -6.15 12.72
CA PRO A 33 -9.33 -7.14 13.63
C PRO A 33 -7.95 -7.62 13.21
N ALA A 34 -7.06 -7.86 14.17
CA ALA A 34 -5.69 -8.31 13.90
C ALA A 34 -5.64 -9.66 13.17
N ALA A 35 -6.54 -10.59 13.51
CA ALA A 35 -6.63 -11.89 12.85
C ALA A 35 -7.02 -11.75 11.36
N THR A 36 -7.99 -10.87 11.07
CA THR A 36 -8.36 -10.55 9.68
C THR A 36 -7.19 -9.92 8.94
N LEU A 37 -6.50 -8.95 9.55
CA LEU A 37 -5.34 -8.33 8.93
C LEU A 37 -4.24 -9.36 8.60
N ALA A 38 -3.98 -10.31 9.50
CA ALA A 38 -3.01 -11.38 9.27
C ALA A 38 -3.41 -12.28 8.09
N ALA A 39 -4.66 -12.77 8.07
CA ALA A 39 -5.16 -13.63 7.01
C ALA A 39 -5.14 -12.93 5.63
N GLU A 40 -5.57 -11.66 5.58
CA GLU A 40 -5.54 -10.88 4.34
C GLU A 40 -4.11 -10.57 3.90
N SER A 41 -3.18 -10.35 4.82
CA SER A 41 -1.75 -10.15 4.47
C SER A 41 -1.14 -11.40 3.84
N GLU A 42 -1.47 -12.59 4.37
CA GLU A 42 -1.03 -13.88 3.81
C GLU A 42 -1.64 -14.13 2.42
N ALA A 43 -2.93 -13.82 2.24
CA ALA A 43 -3.59 -13.96 0.95
C ALA A 43 -2.95 -13.04 -0.12
N VAL A 44 -2.64 -11.79 0.24
CA VAL A 44 -1.93 -10.86 -0.65
C VAL A 44 -0.53 -11.34 -0.95
N GLU A 45 0.19 -11.89 0.03
CA GLU A 45 1.52 -12.49 -0.19
C GLU A 45 1.44 -13.64 -1.19
N GLY A 46 0.50 -14.58 -1.00
CA GLY A 46 0.28 -15.69 -1.93
C GLY A 46 0.04 -15.22 -3.36
N HIS A 47 -0.83 -14.23 -3.54
CA HIS A 47 -1.10 -13.65 -4.87
C HIS A 47 0.12 -12.93 -5.46
N LEU A 48 0.87 -12.19 -4.63
CA LEU A 48 2.08 -11.50 -5.06
C LEU A 48 3.12 -12.50 -5.56
N VAL A 49 3.42 -13.54 -4.77
CA VAL A 49 4.47 -14.50 -5.11
C VAL A 49 4.08 -15.39 -6.29
N SER A 50 2.80 -15.62 -6.53
CA SER A 50 2.35 -16.37 -7.71
C SER A 50 2.34 -15.55 -9.00
N SER A 51 2.55 -14.24 -8.94
CA SER A 51 2.45 -13.37 -10.11
C SER A 51 3.69 -13.42 -11.00
N ASP A 52 3.49 -13.33 -12.32
CA ASP A 52 4.59 -13.30 -13.29
C ASP A 52 5.55 -12.14 -13.06
N PHE A 53 5.04 -10.98 -12.61
CA PHE A 53 5.87 -9.82 -12.36
C PHE A 53 6.80 -10.00 -11.15
N TYR A 54 6.36 -10.71 -10.11
CA TYR A 54 7.22 -11.05 -8.98
C TYR A 54 8.22 -12.14 -9.37
N GLN A 55 7.77 -13.18 -10.06
CA GLN A 55 8.64 -14.29 -10.48
C GLN A 55 9.74 -13.80 -11.42
N GLY A 56 9.41 -12.92 -12.36
CA GLY A 56 10.35 -12.37 -13.34
C GLY A 56 11.27 -11.25 -12.83
N CYS A 57 11.03 -10.67 -11.64
CA CYS A 57 11.87 -9.57 -11.15
C CYS A 57 13.11 -10.08 -10.40
N GLN A 58 14.22 -9.34 -10.51
CA GLN A 58 15.46 -9.60 -9.76
C GLN A 58 15.55 -8.73 -8.51
N SER A 59 14.82 -7.61 -8.47
CA SER A 59 14.85 -6.64 -7.38
C SER A 59 13.44 -6.24 -6.96
N VAL A 60 13.25 -6.03 -5.66
CA VAL A 60 11.97 -5.66 -5.05
C VAL A 60 12.15 -4.41 -4.19
N GLY A 61 11.35 -3.38 -4.47
CA GLY A 61 11.14 -2.27 -3.55
C GLY A 61 9.96 -2.57 -2.63
N ILE A 62 10.17 -2.56 -1.32
CA ILE A 62 9.13 -2.86 -0.33
C ILE A 62 9.18 -1.90 0.85
N PHE A 63 8.02 -1.47 1.35
CA PHE A 63 7.94 -0.66 2.56
C PHE A 63 7.91 -1.56 3.80
N LEU A 64 8.42 -1.06 4.93
CA LEU A 64 8.30 -1.73 6.21
C LEU A 64 6.96 -1.34 6.84
N SER A 65 6.04 -2.31 6.91
CA SER A 65 4.67 -2.07 7.34
C SER A 65 4.57 -1.49 8.75
N MET A 66 3.72 -0.49 8.91
CA MET A 66 3.35 0.05 10.21
C MET A 66 2.54 -0.96 11.03
N PRO A 67 2.54 -0.89 12.38
CA PRO A 67 1.83 -1.86 13.22
C PRO A 67 0.31 -1.95 13.00
N LYS A 68 -0.30 -0.91 12.44
CA LYS A 68 -1.74 -0.82 12.13
C LYS A 68 -1.95 -0.01 10.87
N GLY A 69 -3.06 -0.27 10.18
CA GLY A 69 -3.50 0.52 9.03
C GLY A 69 -2.82 0.15 7.70
N GLU A 70 -1.99 -0.88 7.70
CA GLU A 70 -1.28 -1.39 6.52
C GLU A 70 -1.27 -2.92 6.59
N ILE A 71 -1.14 -3.58 5.44
CA ILE A 71 -0.85 -5.02 5.37
C ILE A 71 0.52 -5.29 5.99
N SER A 72 0.70 -6.47 6.57
CA SER A 72 2.02 -6.91 7.02
C SER A 72 2.90 -7.25 5.81
N THR A 73 4.03 -6.55 5.67
CA THR A 73 5.02 -6.84 4.61
C THR A 73 6.14 -7.77 5.09
N ARG A 74 6.08 -8.25 6.34
CA ARG A 74 7.16 -9.05 6.95
C ARG A 74 7.37 -10.39 6.25
N GLY A 75 6.29 -11.10 5.91
CA GLY A 75 6.37 -12.38 5.20
C GLY A 75 6.93 -12.20 3.78
N MET A 76 6.35 -11.24 3.04
CA MET A 76 6.83 -10.83 1.71
C MET A 76 8.33 -10.45 1.69
N LEU A 77 8.79 -9.69 2.68
CA LEU A 77 10.21 -9.31 2.82
C LEU A 77 11.09 -10.55 3.02
N ALA A 78 10.73 -11.42 3.96
CA ALA A 78 11.46 -12.66 4.22
C ALA A 78 11.48 -13.56 2.97
N ARG A 79 10.35 -13.62 2.24
CA ARG A 79 10.22 -14.40 1.04
C ARG A 79 11.09 -13.87 -0.11
N ALA A 80 11.08 -12.56 -0.35
CA ALA A 80 11.92 -11.94 -1.37
C ALA A 80 13.42 -12.20 -1.13
N ILE A 81 13.86 -12.11 0.13
CA ILE A 81 15.24 -12.45 0.53
C ILE A 81 15.52 -13.94 0.27
N SER A 82 14.61 -14.83 0.67
CA SER A 82 14.76 -16.27 0.47
C SER A 82 14.79 -16.67 -1.01
N ASP A 83 14.06 -15.96 -1.87
CA ASP A 83 14.02 -16.17 -3.31
C ASP A 83 15.26 -15.57 -4.02
N GLY A 84 16.21 -15.00 -3.27
CA GLY A 84 17.46 -14.45 -3.81
C GLY A 84 17.31 -13.11 -4.53
N LYS A 85 16.24 -12.36 -4.25
CA LYS A 85 15.99 -11.04 -4.86
C LYS A 85 16.70 -9.93 -4.08
N ASP A 86 17.16 -8.91 -4.79
CA ASP A 86 17.68 -7.68 -4.15
C ASP A 86 16.53 -6.89 -3.53
N VAL A 87 16.61 -6.58 -2.23
CA VAL A 87 15.54 -5.87 -1.52
C VAL A 87 15.94 -4.45 -1.15
N TYR A 88 15.08 -3.49 -1.50
CA TYR A 88 15.24 -2.08 -1.21
C TYR A 88 14.08 -1.55 -0.38
N VAL A 89 14.39 -0.73 0.63
CA VAL A 89 13.40 -0.08 1.49
C VAL A 89 13.55 1.45 1.44
N PRO A 90 12.46 2.22 1.65
CA PRO A 90 12.56 3.68 1.77
C PRO A 90 13.49 4.10 2.93
N ARG A 91 14.23 5.20 2.74
CA ARG A 91 15.06 5.83 3.77
C ARG A 91 14.24 6.75 4.68
#